data_AF-A0A5J9VTF1-F1
#
_entry.id   AF-A0A5J9VTF1-F1
#
_cell.length_a   1.000
_cell.length_b   1.000
_cell.length_c   1.000
_cell.angle_alpha   90.00
_cell.angle_beta   90.00
_cell.angle_gamma   90.00
#
_symmetry.space_group_name_H-M   'P 1'
#
loop_
_entity.id
_entity.type
_entity.pdbx_description
1 polymer ?
#
loop_
_entity_poly.entity_id
_entity_poly.type
_entity_poly.pdbx_seq_one_letter_code
_entity_poly.pdbx_strand_id
1 'polypeptide(L)'
;MYRAAASSLRPSLRRLSTCSSSSAPRRAAATTRRLLVPSPAPVSSRLLGAAAGRGHCSGAANVDRLASRGLATMAGASNNCFGHVLTSLPKPGGGEYGKYYSLPALNDPRIDRLPYSIRYLLESAIRNCDGFQITEEDVEKIIDWENTAPKNVEIPFKPARVLLQDFTGVPAIVDLASMRDAMARLGDDPGKIDPMIPVDLVIDHSVQADVVRSENALQANMQLEFNRNKERFAFLRWGSTAFNNMLIVPPGSGIVHQWFSIPMGTDSHTTMIDGMGVAGWGVGGIEAEATMLGQFYLINVILNQQPMSMVLPSVVGFKLSGKLRDGVTATDLVLAVTHILRKHGVVGKFVEFYGEGMRELAVANRATIANMSPEYGATMGFFPVDHVTLGYLKLTGRSDEKVEMVEAYLRANKMFIDYNETQTERAYSSYLELDLADVEPCVSGPKRPHDRVALKDMKADWRACLGHKVGFKGFGIPKEQQDKAVRFSFHGQPAEIRHGSLVIAAITSCTNTSNPSVMLGAGLVAKKACELGLEVSLVAKKAYEEAIGAPGPIADSVLEDVRWHRMTPMWHYTDRVGYVQGSYALGPLLRWKQDGHVKEGFRVWRTDQTKEQSILLDEAMTAWQSITSIIVLY
;
A
#
# COMPACT_ATOMS: atom_id res chain seq x y z
N MET A 1 -8.46 -32.68 -14.99
CA MET A 1 -7.53 -33.50 -15.80
C MET A 1 -6.54 -32.51 -16.43
N TYR A 2 -5.23 -32.74 -16.50
CA TYR A 2 -4.46 -33.99 -16.44
C TYR A 2 -3.48 -34.09 -15.24
N ARG A 3 -3.15 -35.34 -14.87
CA ARG A 3 -1.85 -35.75 -14.31
C ARG A 3 -1.27 -36.77 -15.30
N ALA A 4 0.05 -36.77 -15.50
CA ALA A 4 0.94 -37.95 -15.69
C ALA A 4 2.07 -37.71 -16.71
N ALA A 5 3.31 -37.69 -16.22
CA ALA A 5 4.50 -38.23 -16.89
C ALA A 5 5.64 -38.27 -15.86
N ALA A 6 6.12 -39.45 -15.49
CA ALA A 6 7.27 -39.62 -14.59
C ALA A 6 7.91 -41.00 -14.79
N SER A 7 9.19 -41.11 -14.46
CA SER A 7 10.08 -42.24 -14.79
C SER A 7 10.40 -42.36 -16.30
N SER A 8 11.54 -42.93 -16.73
CA SER A 8 12.60 -43.60 -15.96
C SER A 8 13.98 -43.42 -16.61
N LEU A 9 15.07 -43.48 -15.81
CA LEU A 9 16.30 -44.25 -16.08
C LEU A 9 17.42 -43.98 -15.04
N ARG A 10 17.96 -45.05 -14.45
CA ARG A 10 19.27 -45.15 -13.79
C ARG A 10 19.74 -46.61 -13.90
N PRO A 11 20.98 -46.85 -14.32
CA PRO A 11 21.98 -47.53 -13.47
C PRO A 11 23.39 -46.92 -13.65
N SER A 12 24.47 -47.25 -12.91
CA SER A 12 24.66 -47.92 -11.61
C SER A 12 26.09 -47.61 -11.10
N LEU A 13 26.36 -47.84 -9.81
CA LEU A 13 27.68 -47.62 -9.17
C LEU A 13 28.76 -48.62 -9.63
N ARG A 14 30.04 -48.19 -9.57
CA ARG A 14 31.15 -49.01 -9.03
C ARG A 14 32.23 -48.13 -8.38
N ARG A 15 32.95 -48.69 -7.42
CA ARG A 15 34.02 -48.04 -6.63
C ARG A 15 35.41 -48.42 -7.17
N LEU A 16 36.43 -47.62 -6.84
CA LEU A 16 37.77 -48.08 -6.45
C LEU A 16 38.37 -47.08 -5.44
N SER A 17 39.45 -47.44 -4.74
CA SER A 17 39.91 -46.78 -3.50
C SER A 17 41.39 -47.06 -3.15
N THR A 18 41.92 -46.40 -2.11
CA THR A 18 43.28 -46.52 -1.50
C THR A 18 44.39 -45.84 -2.34
N CYS A 19 45.48 -45.25 -1.78
CA CYS A 19 46.22 -45.54 -0.53
C CYS A 19 46.58 -44.30 0.34
N SER A 20 47.21 -44.57 1.50
CA SER A 20 47.92 -43.63 2.40
C SER A 20 49.43 -44.04 2.49
N SER A 21 50.37 -43.47 3.26
CA SER A 21 50.41 -42.55 4.43
C SER A 21 51.76 -41.77 4.40
N SER A 22 52.50 -41.29 5.43
CA SER A 22 52.48 -41.35 6.92
C SER A 22 53.39 -40.28 7.57
N SER A 23 53.08 -39.90 8.83
CA SER A 23 54.02 -39.48 9.92
C SER A 23 54.96 -38.25 9.79
N ALA A 24 55.08 -37.50 10.90
CA ALA A 24 56.06 -36.41 11.18
C ALA A 24 57.29 -36.99 11.97
N PRO A 25 58.22 -36.26 12.68
CA PRO A 25 58.16 -34.88 13.22
C PRO A 25 59.49 -34.04 13.38
N ARG A 26 59.34 -32.84 14.02
CA ARG A 26 60.27 -32.08 14.93
C ARG A 26 61.12 -30.87 14.47
N ARG A 27 60.95 -29.79 15.28
CA ARG A 27 61.90 -28.76 15.78
C ARG A 27 62.44 -27.61 14.87
N ALA A 28 61.71 -26.49 14.95
CA ALA A 28 62.12 -25.21 15.58
C ALA A 28 63.45 -24.50 15.21
N ALA A 29 63.30 -23.27 14.70
CA ALA A 29 64.15 -22.11 14.98
C ALA A 29 63.25 -20.85 15.04
N ALA A 30 63.71 -19.74 15.64
CA ALA A 30 62.92 -18.51 15.80
C ALA A 30 63.70 -17.25 15.44
N THR A 31 63.01 -16.27 14.84
CA THR A 31 63.51 -14.90 14.69
C THR A 31 62.34 -13.92 14.63
N THR A 32 62.42 -12.84 15.40
CA THR A 32 61.38 -11.80 15.50
C THR A 32 61.74 -10.55 14.72
N ARG A 33 60.76 -9.94 14.05
CA ARG A 33 60.83 -8.52 13.63
C ARG A 33 59.45 -7.88 13.72
N ARG A 34 59.33 -6.85 14.57
CA ARG A 34 58.15 -5.97 14.64
C ARG A 34 58.25 -4.88 13.58
N LEU A 35 57.10 -4.47 13.06
CA LEU A 35 56.80 -3.08 12.67
C LEU A 35 55.35 -2.76 13.06
N LEU A 36 54.99 -1.48 13.16
CA LEU A 36 53.80 -1.03 13.91
C LEU A 36 52.56 -0.81 13.04
N VAL A 37 51.39 -0.89 13.69
CA VAL A 37 50.10 -0.36 13.24
C VAL A 37 49.69 0.76 14.21
N PRO A 38 49.22 1.93 13.75
CA PRO A 38 48.76 3.02 14.63
C PRO A 38 47.28 2.85 15.04
N SER A 39 46.96 3.17 16.30
CA SER A 39 45.58 3.29 16.80
C SER A 39 45.09 4.74 16.78
N PRO A 40 43.77 4.99 16.64
CA PRO A 40 43.18 6.31 16.78
C PRO A 40 43.15 6.78 18.25
N ALA A 41 43.19 8.10 18.46
CA ALA A 41 43.20 8.73 19.78
C ALA A 41 41.77 9.08 20.28
N PRO A 42 41.54 9.12 21.61
CA PRO A 42 40.24 9.50 22.20
C PRO A 42 40.09 11.03 22.34
N VAL A 43 38.84 11.51 22.44
CA VAL A 43 38.51 12.89 22.80
C VAL A 43 37.69 12.90 24.10
N SER A 44 37.96 13.88 24.97
CA SER A 44 37.51 13.91 26.36
C SER A 44 36.08 14.43 26.55
N SER A 45 35.44 14.02 27.64
CA SER A 45 34.16 14.54 28.11
C SER A 45 34.33 15.74 29.05
N ARG A 46 33.42 16.72 29.00
CA ARG A 46 33.14 17.61 30.15
C ARG A 46 31.81 18.36 30.08
N LEU A 47 31.12 18.30 31.23
CA LEU A 47 30.13 19.25 31.77
C LEU A 47 28.75 19.39 31.10
N LEU A 48 27.72 19.34 31.95
CA LEU A 48 26.34 19.73 31.66
C LEU A 48 26.14 21.24 31.86
N GLY A 49 25.21 21.81 31.10
CA GLY A 49 24.63 23.13 31.34
C GLY A 49 23.21 23.15 30.75
N ALA A 50 22.22 23.63 31.50
CA ALA A 50 20.81 23.49 31.13
C ALA A 50 20.30 24.67 30.28
N ALA A 51 19.52 24.36 29.23
CA ALA A 51 18.66 25.31 28.54
C ALA A 51 17.42 24.58 27.98
N ALA A 52 16.24 24.88 28.53
CA ALA A 52 14.98 24.32 28.03
C ALA A 52 14.46 25.14 26.83
N GLY A 53 14.68 24.64 25.61
CA GLY A 53 14.20 25.25 24.37
C GLY A 53 13.08 24.44 23.71
N ARG A 54 11.94 25.07 23.41
CA ARG A 54 10.81 24.43 22.71
C ARG A 54 11.10 24.24 21.21
N GLY A 55 11.78 23.15 20.86
CA GLY A 55 12.01 22.77 19.47
C GLY A 55 10.71 22.45 18.72
N HIS A 56 10.24 23.40 17.90
CA HIS A 56 9.16 23.12 16.94
C HIS A 56 9.74 22.32 15.77
N CYS A 57 9.40 21.03 15.68
CA CYS A 57 9.75 20.19 14.54
C CYS A 57 8.92 20.58 13.31
N SER A 58 9.49 21.42 12.44
CA SER A 58 8.87 22.00 11.25
C SER A 58 8.68 21.01 10.09
N GLY A 59 7.82 20.00 10.29
CA GLY A 59 7.53 18.95 9.30
C GLY A 59 7.05 19.44 7.92
N ALA A 60 6.55 20.68 7.82
CA ALA A 60 6.16 21.30 6.55
C ALA A 60 7.33 21.48 5.56
N ALA A 61 8.54 21.75 6.05
CA ALA A 61 9.67 22.17 5.20
C ALA A 61 10.17 21.11 4.20
N ASN A 62 9.80 19.84 4.38
CA ASN A 62 10.12 18.77 3.42
C ASN A 62 9.07 18.62 2.31
N VAL A 63 7.86 19.16 2.48
CA VAL A 63 6.76 19.01 1.49
C VAL A 63 7.01 19.92 0.27
N ASP A 64 7.50 21.15 0.48
CA ASP A 64 7.79 22.08 -0.62
C ASP A 64 8.94 21.62 -1.55
N ARG A 65 9.82 20.73 -1.06
CA ARG A 65 10.88 20.12 -1.88
C ARG A 65 10.39 19.06 -2.86
N LEU A 66 9.24 18.42 -2.60
CA LEU A 66 8.55 17.59 -3.60
C LEU A 66 7.92 18.43 -4.71
N ALA A 67 7.64 19.71 -4.44
CA ALA A 67 6.83 20.57 -5.30
C ALA A 67 7.66 21.45 -6.27
N SER A 68 8.99 21.43 -6.21
CA SER A 68 9.89 22.39 -6.87
C SER A 68 10.86 21.78 -7.88
N ARG A 69 10.84 20.45 -8.08
CA ARG A 69 11.55 19.78 -9.18
C ARG A 69 10.66 19.77 -10.43
N GLY A 70 10.91 20.70 -11.35
CA GLY A 70 10.32 20.64 -12.68
C GLY A 70 10.82 19.41 -13.46
N LEU A 71 10.00 18.86 -14.36
CA LEU A 71 10.44 17.84 -15.30
C LEU A 71 11.47 18.45 -16.26
N ALA A 72 12.75 18.22 -15.98
CA ALA A 72 13.81 18.42 -16.95
C ALA A 72 13.68 17.31 -18.00
N THR A 73 12.84 17.54 -19.01
CA THR A 73 12.67 16.63 -20.15
C THR A 73 13.96 16.59 -20.97
N MET A 74 14.88 15.70 -20.58
CA MET A 74 16.08 15.34 -21.36
C MET A 74 15.72 14.49 -22.59
N ALA A 75 14.68 14.91 -23.31
CA ALA A 75 14.47 14.52 -24.69
C ALA A 75 15.51 15.26 -25.52
N GLY A 76 16.66 14.61 -25.75
CA GLY A 76 17.46 14.92 -26.93
C GLY A 76 16.57 14.79 -28.18
N ALA A 77 16.76 15.65 -29.18
CA ALA A 77 15.79 15.85 -30.26
C ALA A 77 15.68 14.65 -31.22
N SER A 78 15.00 13.59 -30.79
CA SER A 78 14.28 12.66 -31.66
C SER A 78 13.03 13.35 -32.20
N ASN A 79 12.72 13.11 -33.47
CA ASN A 79 11.47 13.58 -34.07
C ASN A 79 10.32 12.71 -33.56
N ASN A 80 9.68 13.11 -32.46
CA ASN A 80 8.41 12.50 -32.06
C ASN A 80 7.37 12.72 -33.18
N CYS A 81 6.81 11.62 -33.71
CA CYS A 81 5.88 11.61 -34.84
C CYS A 81 4.64 12.49 -34.61
N PHE A 82 4.22 12.60 -33.34
CA PHE A 82 3.09 13.41 -32.88
C PHE A 82 3.50 14.83 -32.46
N GLY A 83 4.71 15.29 -32.81
CA GLY A 83 5.14 16.68 -32.61
C GLY A 83 4.23 17.73 -33.26
N HIS A 84 3.37 17.32 -34.20
CA HIS A 84 2.35 18.17 -34.82
C HIS A 84 1.13 18.46 -33.92
N VAL A 85 0.89 17.67 -32.85
CA VAL A 85 -0.13 17.98 -31.82
C VAL A 85 0.46 18.56 -30.52
N LEU A 86 1.78 18.85 -30.50
CA LEU A 86 2.44 19.52 -29.39
C LEU A 86 2.09 21.02 -29.39
N THR A 87 1.32 21.47 -28.40
CA THR A 87 0.83 22.85 -28.30
C THR A 87 1.03 23.43 -26.90
N SER A 88 0.83 24.74 -26.75
CA SER A 88 0.97 25.45 -25.48
C SER A 88 -0.31 25.37 -24.65
N LEU A 89 -0.16 25.19 -23.32
CA LEU A 89 -1.25 25.23 -22.36
C LEU A 89 -1.41 26.68 -21.85
N PRO A 90 -2.47 27.43 -22.24
CA PRO A 90 -2.63 28.82 -21.85
C PRO A 90 -2.91 28.97 -20.35
N LYS A 91 -2.39 30.05 -19.76
CA LYS A 91 -2.59 30.39 -18.35
C LYS A 91 -3.69 31.45 -18.18
N PRO A 92 -4.64 31.30 -17.24
CA PRO A 92 -5.58 32.36 -16.87
C PRO A 92 -4.86 33.66 -16.50
N GLY A 93 -5.30 34.79 -17.06
CA GLY A 93 -4.63 36.08 -16.89
C GLY A 93 -3.45 36.34 -17.86
N GLY A 94 -3.05 35.37 -18.66
CA GLY A 94 -2.04 35.51 -19.72
C GLY A 94 -0.76 34.70 -19.50
N GLY A 95 -0.07 34.41 -20.61
CA GLY A 95 1.08 33.51 -20.65
C GLY A 95 0.67 32.04 -20.84
N GLU A 96 1.63 31.14 -20.63
CA GLU A 96 1.47 29.69 -20.74
C GLU A 96 2.04 28.99 -19.50
N TYR A 97 1.47 27.84 -19.13
CA TYR A 97 2.03 26.97 -18.09
C TYR A 97 3.17 26.08 -18.61
N GLY A 98 3.20 25.82 -19.92
CA GLY A 98 4.13 24.90 -20.58
C GLY A 98 3.51 24.33 -21.86
N LYS A 99 4.13 23.29 -22.44
CA LYS A 99 3.63 22.57 -23.62
C LYS A 99 3.10 21.18 -23.27
N TYR A 100 2.12 20.73 -24.05
CA TYR A 100 1.50 19.41 -23.91
C TYR A 100 1.10 18.85 -25.27
N TYR A 101 1.01 17.52 -25.38
CA TYR A 101 0.44 16.86 -26.56
C TYR A 101 -1.09 16.85 -26.44
N SER A 102 -1.76 17.44 -27.43
CA SER A 102 -3.21 17.66 -27.41
C SER A 102 -3.95 16.47 -28.05
N LEU A 103 -4.62 15.65 -27.23
CA LEU A 103 -5.41 14.50 -27.71
C LEU A 103 -6.52 14.93 -28.69
N PRO A 104 -7.27 16.04 -28.48
CA PRO A 104 -8.26 16.51 -29.46
C PRO A 104 -7.66 16.90 -30.81
N ALA A 105 -6.39 17.36 -30.86
CA ALA A 105 -5.75 17.79 -32.10
C ALA A 105 -5.38 16.63 -33.04
N LEU A 106 -5.52 15.37 -32.61
CA LEU A 106 -5.48 14.20 -33.48
C LEU A 106 -6.72 14.09 -34.40
N ASN A 107 -7.82 14.79 -34.06
CA ASN A 107 -9.09 14.80 -34.79
C ASN A 107 -9.76 13.42 -34.97
N ASP A 108 -9.38 12.41 -34.18
CA ASP A 108 -9.98 11.06 -34.23
C ASP A 108 -11.19 10.93 -33.27
N PRO A 109 -12.41 10.60 -33.77
CA PRO A 109 -13.60 10.48 -32.94
C PRO A 109 -13.61 9.26 -32.00
N ARG A 110 -12.74 8.26 -32.20
CA ARG A 110 -12.59 7.11 -31.29
C ARG A 110 -12.14 7.55 -29.90
N ILE A 111 -11.28 8.57 -29.82
CA ILE A 111 -10.74 9.13 -28.59
C ILE A 111 -11.86 9.57 -27.62
N ASP A 112 -12.97 10.10 -28.13
CA ASP A 112 -14.09 10.55 -27.31
C ASP A 112 -14.87 9.41 -26.64
N ARG A 113 -14.80 8.19 -27.19
CA ARG A 113 -15.41 6.97 -26.61
C ARG A 113 -14.50 6.24 -25.62
N LEU A 114 -13.18 6.46 -25.67
CA LEU A 114 -12.21 5.76 -24.81
C LEU A 114 -12.51 5.97 -23.31
N PRO A 115 -12.39 4.93 -22.46
CA PRO A 115 -12.28 5.08 -21.02
C PRO A 115 -11.19 6.10 -20.63
N TYR A 116 -11.38 6.83 -19.54
CA TYR A 116 -10.38 7.79 -19.08
C TYR A 116 -9.03 7.13 -18.78
N SER A 117 -9.06 5.95 -18.14
CA SER A 117 -7.89 5.10 -17.89
C SER A 117 -7.05 4.82 -19.15
N ILE A 118 -7.70 4.61 -20.31
CA ILE A 118 -7.02 4.38 -21.59
C ILE A 118 -6.47 5.68 -22.19
N ARG A 119 -7.10 6.85 -21.94
CA ARG A 119 -6.57 8.17 -22.36
C ARG A 119 -5.22 8.50 -21.70
N TYR A 120 -4.96 8.00 -20.48
CA TYR A 120 -3.65 8.16 -19.82
C TYR A 120 -2.57 7.27 -20.45
N LEU A 121 -2.92 6.06 -20.90
CA LEU A 121 -2.02 5.21 -21.69
C LEU A 121 -1.71 5.86 -23.05
N LEU A 122 -2.74 6.39 -23.70
CA LEU A 122 -2.66 7.08 -24.99
C LEU A 122 -1.75 8.31 -24.92
N GLU A 123 -1.94 9.18 -23.91
CA GLU A 123 -1.09 10.35 -23.69
C GLU A 123 0.37 9.96 -23.49
N SER A 124 0.65 8.92 -22.69
CA SER A 124 2.03 8.49 -22.47
C SER A 124 2.66 7.84 -23.70
N ALA A 125 1.90 7.11 -24.51
CA ALA A 125 2.39 6.60 -25.79
C ALA A 125 2.72 7.74 -26.76
N ILE A 126 1.81 8.71 -26.94
CA ILE A 126 2.00 9.89 -27.80
C ILE A 126 3.21 10.71 -27.35
N ARG A 127 3.28 11.09 -26.07
CA ARG A 127 4.35 11.95 -25.52
C ARG A 127 5.73 11.32 -25.63
N ASN A 128 5.84 9.99 -25.61
CA ASN A 128 7.09 9.26 -25.66
C ASN A 128 7.28 8.46 -26.96
N CYS A 129 6.50 8.75 -28.01
CA CYS A 129 6.64 8.16 -29.33
C CYS A 129 7.98 8.59 -29.94
N ASP A 130 8.90 7.65 -30.08
CA ASP A 130 10.27 7.87 -30.55
C ASP A 130 10.59 7.10 -31.83
N GLY A 131 9.64 6.31 -32.35
CA GLY A 131 9.78 5.50 -33.55
C GLY A 131 10.59 4.22 -33.35
N PHE A 132 10.95 3.87 -32.11
CA PHE A 132 11.78 2.70 -31.81
C PHE A 132 11.34 1.91 -30.57
N GLN A 133 11.25 2.56 -29.40
CA GLN A 133 10.67 1.97 -28.20
C GLN A 133 9.15 2.12 -28.16
N ILE A 134 8.62 3.20 -28.76
CA ILE A 134 7.18 3.43 -28.93
C ILE A 134 6.95 3.94 -30.34
N THR A 135 6.09 3.24 -31.09
CA THR A 135 5.81 3.51 -32.51
C THR A 135 4.41 4.11 -32.71
N GLU A 136 4.17 4.64 -33.91
CA GLU A 136 2.83 5.08 -34.34
C GLU A 136 1.81 3.93 -34.34
N GLU A 137 2.26 2.70 -34.62
CA GLU A 137 1.43 1.49 -34.54
C GLU A 137 0.95 1.22 -33.11
N ASP A 138 1.77 1.51 -32.10
CA ASP A 138 1.42 1.36 -30.69
C ASP A 138 0.42 2.41 -30.22
N VAL A 139 0.50 3.63 -30.75
CA VAL A 139 -0.51 4.67 -30.52
C VAL A 139 -1.83 4.27 -31.18
N GLU A 140 -1.82 3.79 -32.42
CA GLU A 140 -3.03 3.31 -33.10
C GLU A 140 -3.66 2.11 -32.40
N LYS A 141 -2.88 1.16 -31.86
CA LYS A 141 -3.38 0.06 -31.01
C LYS A 141 -4.21 0.57 -29.83
N ILE A 142 -3.83 1.70 -29.24
CA ILE A 142 -4.50 2.31 -28.07
C ILE A 142 -5.72 3.14 -28.50
N ILE A 143 -5.69 3.80 -29.67
CA ILE A 143 -6.85 4.51 -30.22
C ILE A 143 -7.95 3.50 -30.64
N ASP A 144 -7.58 2.37 -31.24
CA ASP A 144 -8.49 1.28 -31.64
C ASP A 144 -8.89 0.33 -30.48
N TRP A 145 -8.78 0.78 -29.23
CA TRP A 145 -8.94 -0.03 -28.00
C TRP A 145 -10.16 -0.96 -27.98
N GLU A 146 -11.32 -0.51 -28.47
CA GLU A 146 -12.56 -1.33 -28.53
C GLU A 146 -12.37 -2.62 -29.35
N ASN A 147 -11.51 -2.57 -30.38
CA ASN A 147 -11.21 -3.68 -31.28
C ASN A 147 -9.91 -4.41 -30.92
N THR A 148 -8.97 -3.78 -30.21
CA THR A 148 -7.62 -4.33 -29.95
C THR A 148 -7.49 -4.96 -28.58
N ALA A 149 -8.09 -4.39 -27.52
CA ALA A 149 -8.05 -4.98 -26.18
C ALA A 149 -8.66 -6.40 -26.12
N PRO A 150 -9.77 -6.74 -26.82
CA PRO A 150 -10.29 -8.11 -26.86
C PRO A 150 -9.36 -9.12 -27.53
N LYS A 151 -8.37 -8.66 -28.32
CA LYS A 151 -7.36 -9.50 -28.99
C LYS A 151 -6.14 -9.76 -28.11
N ASN A 152 -6.07 -9.14 -26.92
CA ASN A 152 -4.91 -9.14 -26.02
C ASN A 152 -3.62 -8.63 -26.70
N VAL A 153 -3.70 -7.54 -27.47
CA VAL A 153 -2.49 -6.91 -28.04
C VAL A 153 -1.57 -6.40 -26.92
N GLU A 154 -0.27 -6.50 -27.11
CA GLU A 154 0.72 -5.85 -26.25
C GLU A 154 0.91 -4.38 -26.65
N ILE A 155 1.13 -3.53 -25.65
CA ILE A 155 1.47 -2.11 -25.79
C ILE A 155 2.63 -1.74 -24.84
N PRO A 156 3.51 -0.80 -25.23
CA PRO A 156 4.54 -0.26 -24.34
C PRO A 156 3.95 0.79 -23.40
N PHE A 157 4.37 0.79 -22.13
CA PHE A 157 4.04 1.84 -21.17
C PHE A 157 5.29 2.44 -20.50
N LYS A 158 5.42 3.77 -20.56
CA LYS A 158 6.44 4.56 -19.86
C LYS A 158 5.74 5.39 -18.75
N PRO A 159 5.79 5.01 -17.47
CA PRO A 159 5.21 5.79 -16.37
C PRO A 159 6.07 7.02 -16.03
N ALA A 160 5.49 7.99 -15.33
CA ALA A 160 6.16 9.26 -15.04
C ALA A 160 7.22 9.22 -13.91
N ARG A 161 7.21 8.16 -13.08
CA ARG A 161 8.09 7.94 -11.90
C ARG A 161 7.77 6.57 -11.27
N VAL A 162 8.56 6.15 -10.28
CA VAL A 162 8.39 4.88 -9.51
C VAL A 162 8.35 5.13 -7.99
N LEU A 163 7.57 4.33 -7.27
CA LEU A 163 7.45 4.28 -5.81
C LEU A 163 8.05 2.98 -5.27
N LEU A 164 8.83 3.08 -4.19
CA LEU A 164 9.40 1.93 -3.49
C LEU A 164 8.98 1.94 -2.02
N GLN A 165 8.90 0.76 -1.41
CA GLN A 165 8.84 0.57 0.04
C GLN A 165 10.08 -0.21 0.51
N ASP A 166 10.43 -0.18 1.79
CA ASP A 166 11.77 -0.61 2.21
C ASP A 166 12.09 -2.11 2.04
N PHE A 167 11.11 -3.00 1.95
CA PHE A 167 11.35 -4.44 1.72
C PHE A 167 11.68 -4.75 0.26
N THR A 168 11.09 -4.03 -0.70
CA THR A 168 11.36 -4.18 -2.14
C THR A 168 12.39 -3.18 -2.67
N GLY A 169 12.52 -2.02 -2.04
CA GLY A 169 13.51 -1.01 -2.38
C GLY A 169 14.94 -1.32 -1.91
N VAL A 170 15.11 -2.12 -0.85
CA VAL A 170 16.45 -2.65 -0.48
C VAL A 170 17.03 -3.55 -1.59
N PRO A 171 16.36 -4.62 -2.06
CA PRO A 171 16.89 -5.43 -3.16
C PRO A 171 17.05 -4.60 -4.45
N ALA A 172 16.08 -3.78 -4.85
CA ALA A 172 16.23 -2.92 -6.02
C ALA A 172 17.50 -2.04 -5.99
N ILE A 173 17.86 -1.47 -4.82
CA ILE A 173 19.09 -0.68 -4.67
C ILE A 173 20.36 -1.58 -4.63
N VAL A 174 20.26 -2.83 -4.18
CA VAL A 174 21.35 -3.85 -4.31
C VAL A 174 21.56 -4.25 -5.77
N ASP A 175 20.50 -4.39 -6.56
CA ASP A 175 20.59 -4.76 -7.97
C ASP A 175 21.12 -3.58 -8.81
N LEU A 176 20.65 -2.35 -8.57
CA LEU A 176 21.26 -1.13 -9.13
C LEU A 176 22.77 -1.02 -8.79
N ALA A 177 23.17 -1.36 -7.56
CA ALA A 177 24.57 -1.38 -7.16
C ALA A 177 25.36 -2.47 -7.89
N SER A 178 24.77 -3.67 -8.01
CA SER A 178 25.37 -4.83 -8.69
C SER A 178 25.54 -4.60 -10.20
N MET A 179 24.63 -3.83 -10.83
CA MET A 179 24.74 -3.38 -12.21
C MET A 179 25.87 -2.36 -12.42
N ARG A 180 26.08 -1.42 -11.48
CA ARG A 180 27.26 -0.53 -11.49
C ARG A 180 28.56 -1.32 -11.41
N ASP A 181 28.60 -2.28 -10.51
CA ASP A 181 29.72 -3.20 -10.31
C ASP A 181 30.00 -4.06 -11.56
N ALA A 182 28.94 -4.47 -12.27
CA ALA A 182 29.06 -5.19 -13.55
C ALA A 182 29.60 -4.28 -14.67
N MET A 183 29.12 -3.04 -14.77
CA MET A 183 29.60 -2.06 -15.75
C MET A 183 31.10 -1.78 -15.58
N ALA A 184 31.53 -1.57 -14.32
CA ALA A 184 32.95 -1.40 -13.98
C ALA A 184 33.81 -2.60 -14.40
N ARG A 185 33.32 -3.84 -14.20
CA ARG A 185 34.00 -5.08 -14.63
C ARG A 185 34.09 -5.23 -16.15
N LEU A 186 33.18 -4.61 -16.91
CA LEU A 186 33.19 -4.56 -18.37
C LEU A 186 34.04 -3.41 -18.93
N GLY A 187 34.52 -2.49 -18.08
CA GLY A 187 35.36 -1.36 -18.47
C GLY A 187 34.58 -0.15 -19.02
N ASP A 188 33.27 -0.08 -18.80
CA ASP A 188 32.42 1.06 -19.16
C ASP A 188 31.97 1.82 -17.90
N ASP A 189 31.45 3.05 -18.08
CA ASP A 189 31.11 3.97 -17.00
C ASP A 189 29.91 3.50 -16.14
N PRO A 190 30.10 3.21 -14.84
CA PRO A 190 29.01 2.88 -13.92
C PRO A 190 28.01 4.01 -13.70
N GLY A 191 28.38 5.27 -13.98
CA GLY A 191 27.48 6.43 -13.90
C GLY A 191 26.25 6.32 -14.81
N LYS A 192 26.32 5.50 -15.86
CA LYS A 192 25.18 5.20 -16.76
C LYS A 192 24.06 4.37 -16.11
N ILE A 193 24.33 3.70 -14.99
CA ILE A 193 23.31 3.00 -14.20
C ILE A 193 22.79 3.98 -13.14
N ASP A 194 21.78 4.77 -13.50
CA ASP A 194 21.17 5.78 -12.63
C ASP A 194 19.71 6.04 -13.05
N PRO A 195 18.73 6.16 -12.14
CA PRO A 195 17.32 6.30 -12.52
C PRO A 195 17.03 7.52 -13.41
N MET A 196 16.47 7.26 -14.60
CA MET A 196 16.12 8.28 -15.60
C MET A 196 14.84 9.06 -15.23
N ILE A 197 13.99 8.48 -14.37
CA ILE A 197 12.75 9.05 -13.85
C ILE A 197 12.81 9.17 -12.32
N PRO A 198 12.00 10.02 -11.68
CA PRO A 198 11.96 10.12 -10.22
C PRO A 198 11.66 8.78 -9.55
N VAL A 199 12.32 8.52 -8.42
CA VAL A 199 12.10 7.34 -7.58
C VAL A 199 11.90 7.77 -6.14
N ASP A 200 10.71 7.54 -5.61
CA ASP A 200 10.34 7.91 -4.24
C ASP A 200 10.27 6.63 -3.37
N LEU A 201 11.22 6.42 -2.45
CA LEU A 201 11.22 5.27 -1.52
C LEU A 201 10.73 5.69 -0.13
N VAL A 202 9.77 4.97 0.43
CA VAL A 202 9.27 5.19 1.80
C VAL A 202 9.69 4.03 2.71
N ILE A 203 10.05 4.34 3.96
CA ILE A 203 10.40 3.34 4.98
C ILE A 203 9.24 3.23 5.98
N ASP A 204 8.47 2.16 5.86
CA ASP A 204 7.20 1.94 6.57
C ASP A 204 6.84 0.46 6.80
N HIS A 205 7.59 -0.49 6.25
CA HIS A 205 7.42 -1.93 6.48
C HIS A 205 8.26 -2.43 7.68
N SER A 206 9.24 -1.65 8.13
CA SER A 206 10.23 -2.04 9.15
C SER A 206 9.80 -1.88 10.62
N VAL A 207 8.75 -1.09 10.94
CA VAL A 207 8.26 -0.94 12.32
C VAL A 207 7.47 -2.18 12.74
N GLN A 208 7.74 -2.65 13.96
CA GLN A 208 6.96 -3.67 14.65
C GLN A 208 6.27 -3.04 15.86
N ALA A 209 5.10 -3.56 16.24
CA ALA A 209 4.32 -3.06 17.37
C ALA A 209 4.65 -3.84 18.66
N ASP A 210 5.94 -3.83 19.04
CA ASP A 210 6.46 -4.55 20.21
C ASP A 210 5.90 -4.01 21.53
N VAL A 211 5.86 -2.68 21.63
CA VAL A 211 5.26 -1.95 22.73
C VAL A 211 3.96 -1.33 22.21
N VAL A 212 2.86 -1.71 22.86
CA VAL A 212 1.57 -1.05 22.72
C VAL A 212 1.20 -0.44 24.08
N ARG A 213 0.03 0.19 24.19
CA ARG A 213 -0.62 0.42 25.50
C ARG A 213 0.15 1.33 26.49
N SER A 214 1.06 2.15 25.97
CA SER A 214 1.86 3.10 26.73
C SER A 214 1.93 4.42 25.98
N GLU A 215 1.92 5.54 26.72
CA GLU A 215 2.19 6.87 26.15
C GLU A 215 3.53 6.93 25.39
N ASN A 216 4.49 6.08 25.77
CA ASN A 216 5.81 5.96 25.18
C ASN A 216 5.91 4.89 24.07
N ALA A 217 4.79 4.22 23.71
CA ALA A 217 4.78 3.10 22.76
C ALA A 217 5.40 3.45 21.40
N LEU A 218 4.97 4.56 20.79
CA LEU A 218 5.51 5.07 19.53
C LEU A 218 7.03 5.25 19.57
N GLN A 219 7.56 5.91 20.60
CA GLN A 219 8.99 6.18 20.73
C GLN A 219 9.79 4.89 21.00
N ALA A 220 9.23 3.96 21.79
CA ALA A 220 9.84 2.66 22.03
C ALA A 220 9.93 1.81 20.74
N ASN A 221 8.85 1.74 19.96
CA ASN A 221 8.80 0.99 18.69
C ASN A 221 9.76 1.59 17.64
N MET A 222 9.80 2.92 17.49
CA MET A 222 10.76 3.58 16.60
C MET A 222 12.22 3.34 17.03
N GLN A 223 12.49 3.28 18.33
CA GLN A 223 13.83 2.99 18.85
C GLN A 223 14.22 1.51 18.61
N LEU A 224 13.29 0.57 18.74
CA LEU A 224 13.48 -0.85 18.43
C LEU A 224 13.67 -1.09 16.93
N GLU A 225 12.85 -0.45 16.10
CA GLU A 225 12.99 -0.44 14.64
C GLU A 225 14.40 0.00 14.22
N PHE A 226 14.84 1.18 14.69
CA PHE A 226 16.14 1.74 14.32
C PHE A 226 17.31 0.85 14.77
N ASN A 227 17.18 0.22 15.94
CA ASN A 227 18.20 -0.72 16.43
C ASN A 227 18.25 -2.01 15.60
N ARG A 228 17.10 -2.55 15.19
CA ARG A 228 16.99 -3.78 14.36
C ARG A 228 17.42 -3.55 12.90
N ASN A 229 17.04 -2.41 12.31
CA ASN A 229 17.18 -2.14 10.87
C ASN A 229 18.38 -1.22 10.52
N LYS A 230 19.25 -0.91 11.49
CA LYS A 230 20.37 0.05 11.34
C LYS A 230 21.19 -0.11 10.06
N GLU A 231 21.50 -1.35 9.68
CA GLU A 231 22.26 -1.67 8.46
C GLU A 231 21.46 -1.36 7.18
N ARG A 232 20.20 -1.82 7.11
CA ARG A 232 19.28 -1.51 6.01
C ARG A 232 19.09 0.00 5.84
N PHE A 233 18.94 0.73 6.95
CA PHE A 233 18.77 2.19 6.94
C PHE A 233 20.05 2.93 6.53
N ALA A 234 21.23 2.42 6.89
CA ALA A 234 22.50 2.95 6.41
C ALA A 234 22.69 2.70 4.90
N PHE A 235 22.31 1.51 4.42
CA PHE A 235 22.36 1.14 3.00
C PHE A 235 21.39 1.98 2.14
N LEU A 236 20.12 2.12 2.56
CA LEU A 236 19.16 3.00 1.90
C LEU A 236 19.67 4.44 1.88
N ARG A 237 20.15 4.97 3.01
CA ARG A 237 20.73 6.31 3.07
C ARG A 237 21.91 6.48 2.11
N TRP A 238 22.78 5.48 1.95
CA TRP A 238 23.81 5.50 0.91
C TRP A 238 23.18 5.61 -0.50
N GLY A 239 22.17 4.79 -0.81
CA GLY A 239 21.43 4.81 -2.09
C GLY A 239 20.94 6.21 -2.46
N SER A 240 20.30 6.92 -1.51
CA SER A 240 19.83 8.31 -1.67
C SER A 240 20.91 9.37 -1.99
N THR A 241 22.18 8.99 -1.89
CA THR A 241 23.35 9.83 -2.22
C THR A 241 24.22 9.25 -3.34
N ALA A 242 24.00 7.99 -3.71
CA ALA A 242 24.73 7.29 -4.77
C ALA A 242 24.02 7.42 -6.13
N PHE A 243 22.68 7.47 -6.14
CA PHE A 243 21.86 7.57 -7.34
C PHE A 243 21.19 8.94 -7.43
N ASN A 244 21.08 9.50 -8.63
CA ASN A 244 20.27 10.68 -8.89
C ASN A 244 18.78 10.29 -8.94
N ASN A 245 17.91 11.30 -8.97
CA ASN A 245 16.45 11.17 -9.00
C ASN A 245 15.78 10.36 -7.87
N MET A 246 16.56 9.74 -6.98
CA MET A 246 16.11 8.95 -5.82
C MET A 246 15.87 9.85 -4.60
N LEU A 247 14.64 9.88 -4.11
CA LEU A 247 14.25 10.41 -2.81
C LEU A 247 14.01 9.25 -1.85
N ILE A 248 14.46 9.39 -0.59
CA ILE A 248 14.13 8.43 0.46
C ILE A 248 13.49 9.16 1.65
N VAL A 249 12.26 8.76 1.97
CA VAL A 249 11.48 9.23 3.10
C VAL A 249 11.85 8.37 4.33
N PRO A 250 12.32 8.98 5.44
CA PRO A 250 12.87 8.25 6.59
C PRO A 250 11.79 7.52 7.42
N PRO A 251 12.20 6.59 8.32
CA PRO A 251 11.26 5.81 9.13
C PRO A 251 10.36 6.67 10.02
N GLY A 252 9.17 6.16 10.33
CA GLY A 252 8.18 6.87 11.16
C GLY A 252 7.55 8.10 10.49
N SER A 253 7.68 8.25 9.17
CA SER A 253 7.11 9.39 8.45
C SER A 253 5.63 9.19 8.08
N GLY A 254 5.19 7.97 7.82
CA GLY A 254 3.83 7.63 7.37
C GLY A 254 3.87 6.51 6.32
N ILE A 255 2.75 5.80 6.14
CA ILE A 255 2.66 4.63 5.24
C ILE A 255 2.79 5.06 3.77
N VAL A 256 3.47 4.27 2.96
CA VAL A 256 3.89 4.56 1.57
C VAL A 256 2.77 5.15 0.69
N HIS A 257 1.57 4.58 0.71
CA HIS A 257 0.44 5.04 -0.11
C HIS A 257 -0.25 6.33 0.38
N GLN A 258 0.13 6.85 1.56
CA GLN A 258 -0.31 8.16 2.05
C GLN A 258 0.48 9.31 1.40
N TRP A 259 1.55 9.03 0.67
CA TRP A 259 2.41 10.02 -0.03
C TRP A 259 1.90 10.30 -1.45
N PHE A 260 0.64 10.75 -1.54
CA PHE A 260 -0.16 10.84 -2.76
C PHE A 260 0.45 11.65 -3.92
N SER A 261 1.17 10.99 -4.85
CA SER A 261 1.47 11.55 -6.20
C SER A 261 2.01 10.58 -7.28
N ILE A 262 1.93 9.24 -7.13
CA ILE A 262 2.85 8.32 -7.85
C ILE A 262 2.14 7.21 -8.65
N PRO A 263 2.31 7.12 -9.99
CA PRO A 263 1.62 6.16 -10.89
C PRO A 263 2.22 4.73 -11.01
N MET A 264 3.19 4.32 -10.19
CA MET A 264 3.70 2.93 -10.22
C MET A 264 4.52 2.63 -8.98
N GLY A 265 4.49 1.40 -8.45
CA GLY A 265 5.37 1.03 -7.35
C GLY A 265 5.51 -0.46 -7.06
N THR A 266 6.49 -0.81 -6.22
CA THR A 266 6.81 -2.20 -5.82
C THR A 266 5.98 -2.70 -4.64
N ASP A 267 4.68 -2.37 -4.67
CA ASP A 267 3.69 -2.69 -3.65
C ASP A 267 2.32 -2.87 -4.32
N SER A 268 1.59 -3.93 -3.98
CA SER A 268 0.31 -4.26 -4.60
C SER A 268 -0.74 -3.15 -4.45
N HIS A 269 -0.68 -2.39 -3.36
CA HIS A 269 -1.70 -1.42 -2.99
C HIS A 269 -1.42 -0.01 -3.52
N THR A 270 -0.44 0.16 -4.41
CA THR A 270 -0.18 1.43 -5.14
C THR A 270 -1.43 1.93 -5.88
N THR A 271 -2.32 1.02 -6.30
CA THR A 271 -3.66 1.32 -6.86
C THR A 271 -4.51 2.25 -6.00
N MET A 272 -4.19 2.41 -4.71
CA MET A 272 -4.78 3.45 -3.86
C MET A 272 -4.72 4.87 -4.45
N ILE A 273 -3.72 5.14 -5.29
CA ILE A 273 -3.57 6.43 -5.99
C ILE A 273 -4.60 6.65 -7.11
N ASP A 274 -5.18 5.58 -7.64
CA ASP A 274 -6.19 5.65 -8.71
C ASP A 274 -7.46 6.39 -8.25
N GLY A 275 -7.72 6.42 -6.93
CA GLY A 275 -8.79 7.21 -6.30
C GLY A 275 -8.63 8.72 -6.45
N MET A 276 -7.47 9.19 -6.94
CA MET A 276 -7.17 10.59 -7.29
C MET A 276 -7.03 10.82 -8.80
N GLY A 277 -7.36 9.85 -9.64
CA GLY A 277 -7.22 9.98 -11.10
C GLY A 277 -5.77 10.04 -11.58
N VAL A 278 -4.87 9.34 -10.87
CA VAL A 278 -3.52 9.01 -11.32
C VAL A 278 -3.52 7.51 -11.58
N ALA A 279 -3.38 7.07 -12.83
CA ALA A 279 -3.39 5.64 -13.15
C ALA A 279 -2.09 5.00 -12.64
N GLY A 280 -2.18 4.01 -11.75
CA GLY A 280 -0.99 3.33 -11.24
C GLY A 280 -1.24 2.06 -10.45
N TRP A 281 -0.29 1.12 -10.52
CA TRP A 281 -0.46 -0.21 -9.96
C TRP A 281 0.84 -0.79 -9.39
N GLY A 282 0.69 -1.90 -8.68
CA GLY A 282 1.80 -2.68 -8.13
C GLY A 282 2.51 -3.52 -9.19
N VAL A 283 3.84 -3.45 -9.21
CA VAL A 283 4.73 -4.26 -10.07
C VAL A 283 5.79 -4.99 -9.23
N GLY A 284 6.53 -5.92 -9.83
CA GLY A 284 7.69 -6.54 -9.17
C GLY A 284 8.90 -5.60 -9.11
N GLY A 285 9.93 -6.01 -8.35
CA GLY A 285 11.17 -5.24 -8.21
C GLY A 285 11.88 -5.04 -9.55
N ILE A 286 12.08 -6.13 -10.29
CA ILE A 286 12.78 -6.14 -11.58
C ILE A 286 12.06 -5.26 -12.62
N GLU A 287 10.73 -5.31 -12.66
CA GLU A 287 9.90 -4.45 -13.51
C GLU A 287 10.06 -2.97 -13.14
N ALA A 288 10.09 -2.65 -11.85
CA ALA A 288 10.35 -1.30 -11.37
C ALA A 288 11.78 -0.83 -11.66
N GLU A 289 12.81 -1.66 -11.45
CA GLU A 289 14.22 -1.37 -11.73
C GLU A 289 14.46 -1.10 -13.23
N ALA A 290 13.89 -1.94 -14.10
CA ALA A 290 13.95 -1.75 -15.55
C ALA A 290 13.24 -0.44 -15.96
N THR A 291 12.10 -0.14 -15.33
CA THR A 291 11.37 1.12 -15.51
C THR A 291 12.18 2.33 -15.06
N MET A 292 12.87 2.27 -13.90
CA MET A 292 13.77 3.33 -13.43
C MET A 292 14.88 3.62 -14.45
N LEU A 293 15.46 2.58 -15.04
CA LEU A 293 16.57 2.65 -16.00
C LEU A 293 16.11 2.76 -17.48
N GLY A 294 14.82 3.07 -17.71
CA GLY A 294 14.27 3.38 -19.03
C GLY A 294 14.19 2.22 -20.03
N GLN A 295 14.48 1.00 -19.58
CA GLN A 295 14.38 -0.28 -20.29
C GLN A 295 14.74 -0.25 -21.80
N PHE A 296 16.01 -0.12 -22.20
CA PHE A 296 17.24 0.11 -21.44
C PHE A 296 18.30 0.61 -22.46
N TYR A 297 18.89 1.80 -22.28
CA TYR A 297 19.73 2.43 -23.33
C TYR A 297 21.00 1.62 -23.70
N LEU A 298 21.44 0.71 -22.83
CA LEU A 298 22.63 -0.14 -23.01
C LEU A 298 22.32 -1.60 -23.42
N ILE A 299 21.12 -2.11 -23.09
CA ILE A 299 20.70 -3.47 -23.48
C ILE A 299 20.01 -3.47 -24.85
N ASN A 300 19.30 -2.40 -25.21
CA ASN A 300 18.54 -2.34 -26.46
C ASN A 300 19.44 -2.35 -27.71
N VAL A 301 20.72 -2.00 -27.58
CA VAL A 301 21.75 -2.11 -28.64
C VAL A 301 22.17 -3.57 -28.90
N ILE A 302 21.91 -4.50 -27.95
CA ILE A 302 22.43 -5.88 -27.98
C ILE A 302 21.30 -6.93 -28.00
N LEU A 303 20.20 -6.72 -27.28
CA LEU A 303 19.12 -7.70 -27.08
C LEU A 303 17.73 -7.25 -27.59
N ASN A 304 17.62 -6.05 -28.18
CA ASN A 304 16.44 -5.58 -28.92
C ASN A 304 15.11 -5.69 -28.14
N GLN A 305 15.10 -5.30 -26.87
CA GLN A 305 13.93 -5.40 -25.99
C GLN A 305 13.07 -4.12 -25.96
N GLN A 306 11.78 -4.33 -25.73
CA GLN A 306 10.75 -3.31 -25.62
C GLN A 306 10.83 -2.55 -24.27
N PRO A 307 10.10 -1.44 -24.10
CA PRO A 307 9.69 -0.93 -22.79
C PRO A 307 8.95 -1.99 -21.96
N MET A 308 8.43 -1.61 -20.79
CA MET A 308 7.44 -2.45 -20.11
C MET A 308 6.25 -2.70 -21.03
N SER A 309 6.18 -3.92 -21.54
CA SER A 309 5.05 -4.41 -22.31
C SER A 309 3.94 -4.83 -21.36
N MET A 310 2.73 -4.35 -21.64
CA MET A 310 1.51 -4.81 -20.98
C MET A 310 0.48 -5.18 -22.04
N VAL A 311 -0.31 -6.21 -21.77
CA VAL A 311 -1.52 -6.47 -22.56
C VAL A 311 -2.47 -5.28 -22.39
N LEU A 312 -2.91 -4.68 -23.49
CA LEU A 312 -3.86 -3.58 -23.52
C LEU A 312 -5.15 -4.00 -22.81
N PRO A 313 -5.47 -3.43 -21.63
CA PRO A 313 -6.42 -4.05 -20.73
C PRO A 313 -7.86 -3.81 -21.18
N SER A 314 -8.69 -4.84 -21.03
CA SER A 314 -10.14 -4.66 -20.97
C SER A 314 -10.50 -3.80 -19.76
N VAL A 315 -11.51 -2.93 -19.90
CA VAL A 315 -11.95 -2.00 -18.85
C VAL A 315 -13.39 -2.36 -18.45
N VAL A 316 -13.61 -2.56 -17.16
CA VAL A 316 -14.94 -2.78 -16.59
C VAL A 316 -15.48 -1.45 -16.07
N GLY A 317 -16.52 -0.94 -16.70
CA GLY A 317 -17.22 0.26 -16.23
C GLY A 317 -18.07 -0.08 -15.00
N PHE A 318 -17.79 0.56 -13.88
CA PHE A 318 -18.52 0.37 -12.62
C PHE A 318 -19.31 1.64 -12.28
N LYS A 319 -20.61 1.62 -12.59
CA LYS A 319 -21.52 2.75 -12.37
C LYS A 319 -21.90 2.84 -10.89
N LEU A 320 -21.74 4.04 -10.32
CA LEU A 320 -22.20 4.40 -8.99
C LEU A 320 -23.37 5.38 -9.11
N SER A 321 -24.46 5.09 -8.43
CA SER A 321 -25.70 5.88 -8.39
C SER A 321 -26.15 6.12 -6.95
N GLY A 322 -27.11 7.02 -6.73
CA GLY A 322 -27.63 7.33 -5.40
C GLY A 322 -26.58 7.92 -4.43
N LYS A 323 -26.73 7.62 -3.13
CA LYS A 323 -25.88 8.13 -2.03
C LYS A 323 -25.80 7.11 -0.89
N LEU A 324 -24.64 7.03 -0.23
CA LEU A 324 -24.47 6.20 0.97
C LEU A 324 -25.43 6.65 2.09
N ARG A 325 -26.02 5.68 2.79
CA ARG A 325 -26.90 5.92 3.95
C ARG A 325 -26.10 6.30 5.19
N ASP A 326 -26.72 7.03 6.11
CA ASP A 326 -26.14 7.33 7.42
C ASP A 326 -25.74 6.03 8.15
N GLY A 327 -24.56 6.02 8.76
CA GLY A 327 -23.98 4.84 9.42
C GLY A 327 -23.24 3.86 8.50
N VAL A 328 -23.23 4.07 7.18
CA VAL A 328 -22.45 3.29 6.21
C VAL A 328 -21.12 3.99 5.92
N THR A 329 -20.00 3.26 5.93
CA THR A 329 -18.67 3.84 5.73
C THR A 329 -18.06 3.51 4.35
N ALA A 330 -16.91 4.12 4.05
CA ALA A 330 -16.10 3.75 2.90
C ALA A 330 -15.64 2.28 2.92
N THR A 331 -15.45 1.72 4.12
CA THR A 331 -15.10 0.31 4.33
C THR A 331 -16.25 -0.60 3.88
N ASP A 332 -17.49 -0.28 4.24
CA ASP A 332 -18.66 -1.06 3.82
C ASP A 332 -18.85 -1.04 2.29
N LEU A 333 -18.64 0.13 1.68
CA LEU A 333 -18.67 0.31 0.23
C LEU A 333 -17.59 -0.50 -0.47
N VAL A 334 -16.32 -0.45 -0.04
CA VAL A 334 -15.27 -1.25 -0.69
C VAL A 334 -15.47 -2.75 -0.49
N LEU A 335 -16.00 -3.21 0.64
CA LEU A 335 -16.31 -4.63 0.83
C LEU A 335 -17.47 -5.09 -0.08
N ALA A 336 -18.47 -4.25 -0.32
CA ALA A 336 -19.52 -4.51 -1.30
C ALA A 336 -18.96 -4.55 -2.74
N VAL A 337 -18.19 -3.54 -3.15
CA VAL A 337 -17.53 -3.47 -4.46
C VAL A 337 -16.59 -4.66 -4.69
N THR A 338 -15.78 -5.02 -3.68
CA THR A 338 -14.87 -6.18 -3.72
C THR A 338 -15.62 -7.49 -3.95
N HIS A 339 -16.76 -7.68 -3.29
CA HIS A 339 -17.61 -8.85 -3.46
C HIS A 339 -18.19 -8.93 -4.89
N ILE A 340 -18.70 -7.81 -5.43
CA ILE A 340 -19.26 -7.74 -6.79
C ILE A 340 -18.17 -8.00 -7.84
N LEU A 341 -17.02 -7.33 -7.74
CA LEU A 341 -15.92 -7.46 -8.70
C LEU A 341 -15.27 -8.85 -8.69
N ARG A 342 -15.15 -9.50 -7.51
CA ARG A 342 -14.71 -10.91 -7.44
C ARG A 342 -15.71 -11.87 -8.06
N LYS A 343 -17.02 -11.60 -7.96
CA LYS A 343 -18.07 -12.41 -8.59
C LYS A 343 -18.08 -12.25 -10.12
N HIS A 344 -17.76 -11.06 -10.63
CA HIS A 344 -17.68 -10.76 -12.06
C HIS A 344 -16.40 -11.29 -12.74
N GLY A 345 -15.26 -11.26 -12.04
CA GLY A 345 -13.98 -11.73 -12.56
C GLY A 345 -13.23 -10.66 -13.35
N VAL A 346 -12.46 -9.83 -12.63
CA VAL A 346 -11.70 -8.68 -13.18
C VAL A 346 -10.18 -8.89 -13.21
N VAL A 347 -9.71 -10.14 -13.12
CA VAL A 347 -8.28 -10.47 -13.19
C VAL A 347 -7.68 -10.03 -14.51
N GLY A 348 -6.61 -9.22 -14.45
CA GLY A 348 -5.92 -8.66 -15.62
C GLY A 348 -6.69 -7.53 -16.33
N LYS A 349 -7.74 -6.99 -15.71
CA LYS A 349 -8.55 -5.89 -16.25
C LYS A 349 -8.37 -4.62 -15.43
N PHE A 350 -8.64 -3.47 -16.05
CA PHE A 350 -8.92 -2.24 -15.31
C PHE A 350 -10.39 -2.24 -14.87
N VAL A 351 -10.66 -1.56 -13.76
CA VAL A 351 -12.01 -1.12 -13.38
C VAL A 351 -12.01 0.40 -13.45
N GLU A 352 -13.04 1.00 -14.05
CA GLU A 352 -13.22 2.45 -14.10
C GLU A 352 -14.56 2.84 -13.48
N PHE A 353 -14.52 3.62 -12.41
CA PHE A 353 -15.69 4.07 -11.67
C PHE A 353 -16.27 5.33 -12.32
N TYR A 354 -17.59 5.33 -12.56
CA TYR A 354 -18.30 6.42 -13.22
C TYR A 354 -19.73 6.55 -12.69
N GLY A 355 -20.51 7.49 -13.23
CA GLY A 355 -21.89 7.73 -12.81
C GLY A 355 -22.02 8.81 -11.75
N GLU A 356 -23.26 9.12 -11.36
CA GLU A 356 -23.55 10.32 -10.57
C GLU A 356 -23.15 10.21 -9.09
N GLY A 357 -23.12 9.00 -8.52
CA GLY A 357 -22.73 8.76 -7.12
C GLY A 357 -21.27 9.13 -6.83
N MET A 358 -20.46 9.28 -7.87
CA MET A 358 -19.06 9.77 -7.78
C MET A 358 -18.96 11.13 -7.07
N ARG A 359 -19.94 12.03 -7.26
CA ARG A 359 -19.97 13.36 -6.62
C ARG A 359 -20.14 13.30 -5.09
N GLU A 360 -20.78 12.23 -4.59
CA GLU A 360 -21.01 12.01 -3.16
C GLU A 360 -19.78 11.40 -2.46
N LEU A 361 -18.82 10.88 -3.22
CA LEU A 361 -17.63 10.21 -2.70
C LEU A 361 -16.42 11.15 -2.66
N ALA A 362 -16.08 11.60 -1.45
CA ALA A 362 -14.81 12.27 -1.18
C ALA A 362 -13.61 11.39 -1.63
N VAL A 363 -12.51 12.01 -2.06
CA VAL A 363 -11.28 11.34 -2.53
C VAL A 363 -10.79 10.24 -1.58
N ALA A 364 -10.90 10.44 -0.27
CA ALA A 364 -10.53 9.43 0.71
C ALA A 364 -11.32 8.11 0.56
N ASN A 365 -12.61 8.19 0.22
CA ASN A 365 -13.45 7.01 -0.02
C ASN A 365 -13.08 6.35 -1.35
N ARG A 366 -12.77 7.14 -2.39
CA ARG A 366 -12.27 6.66 -3.70
C ARG A 366 -10.96 5.90 -3.52
N ALA A 367 -10.01 6.46 -2.77
CA ALA A 367 -8.74 5.84 -2.43
C ALA A 367 -8.93 4.53 -1.63
N THR A 368 -9.85 4.48 -0.66
CA THR A 368 -10.24 3.25 0.04
C THR A 368 -10.72 2.16 -0.93
N ILE A 369 -11.52 2.50 -1.96
CA ILE A 369 -12.02 1.54 -2.97
C ILE A 369 -10.93 1.08 -3.93
N ALA A 370 -10.10 2.02 -4.40
CA ALA A 370 -9.01 1.77 -5.33
C ALA A 370 -7.85 0.96 -4.72
N ASN A 371 -7.57 1.19 -3.43
CA ASN A 371 -6.58 0.46 -2.64
C ASN A 371 -6.82 -1.06 -2.70
N MET A 372 -8.08 -1.52 -2.62
CA MET A 372 -8.41 -2.95 -2.61
C MET A 372 -8.45 -3.60 -4.01
N SER A 373 -7.89 -2.96 -5.05
CA SER A 373 -7.76 -3.56 -6.39
C SER A 373 -7.13 -4.95 -6.39
N PRO A 374 -6.06 -5.25 -5.62
CA PRO A 374 -5.52 -6.62 -5.49
C PRO A 374 -6.54 -7.58 -4.87
N GLU A 375 -7.30 -7.14 -3.86
CA GLU A 375 -8.32 -7.93 -3.17
C GLU A 375 -9.53 -8.27 -4.04
N TYR A 376 -9.87 -7.48 -5.08
CA TYR A 376 -10.76 -7.91 -6.17
C TYR A 376 -10.07 -8.45 -7.43
N GLY A 377 -8.76 -8.28 -7.55
CA GLY A 377 -7.89 -8.80 -8.60
C GLY A 377 -7.78 -7.94 -9.85
N ALA A 378 -8.31 -6.71 -9.85
CA ALA A 378 -8.08 -5.78 -10.94
C ALA A 378 -6.60 -5.35 -10.97
N THR A 379 -6.10 -4.96 -12.14
CA THR A 379 -4.77 -4.34 -12.24
C THR A 379 -4.78 -2.96 -11.56
N MET A 380 -5.87 -2.19 -11.73
CA MET A 380 -6.06 -0.86 -11.13
C MET A 380 -7.57 -0.51 -11.02
N GLY A 381 -7.92 0.45 -10.15
CA GLY A 381 -9.30 0.78 -9.77
C GLY A 381 -9.61 2.27 -9.92
N PHE A 382 -9.82 2.72 -11.17
CA PHE A 382 -9.68 4.11 -11.60
C PHE A 382 -10.88 5.00 -11.31
N PHE A 383 -10.63 6.13 -10.64
CA PHE A 383 -11.58 7.24 -10.45
C PHE A 383 -11.06 8.47 -11.21
N PRO A 384 -11.66 8.87 -12.35
CA PRO A 384 -11.16 10.00 -13.13
C PRO A 384 -11.23 11.33 -12.36
N VAL A 385 -10.39 12.30 -12.75
CA VAL A 385 -10.27 13.59 -12.04
C VAL A 385 -11.50 14.45 -12.25
N ASP A 386 -12.03 14.99 -11.15
CA ASP A 386 -13.15 15.92 -11.10
C ASP A 386 -12.90 17.06 -10.09
N HIS A 387 -13.90 17.92 -9.90
CA HIS A 387 -13.86 19.02 -8.92
C HIS A 387 -13.61 18.57 -7.46
N VAL A 388 -14.03 17.36 -7.08
CA VAL A 388 -13.77 16.80 -5.73
C VAL A 388 -12.28 16.47 -5.58
N THR A 389 -11.65 15.92 -6.62
CA THR A 389 -10.21 15.70 -6.67
C THR A 389 -9.43 17.01 -6.64
N LEU A 390 -9.84 18.04 -7.39
CA LEU A 390 -9.20 19.38 -7.33
C LEU A 390 -9.32 20.01 -5.93
N GLY A 391 -10.48 19.90 -5.28
CA GLY A 391 -10.69 20.35 -3.91
C GLY A 391 -9.76 19.65 -2.91
N TYR A 392 -9.53 18.34 -3.08
CA TYR A 392 -8.58 17.58 -2.27
C TYR A 392 -7.12 18.00 -2.49
N LEU A 393 -6.73 18.37 -3.72
CA LEU A 393 -5.39 18.91 -3.98
C LEU A 393 -5.17 20.24 -3.23
N LYS A 394 -6.15 21.15 -3.23
CA LYS A 394 -6.08 22.39 -2.44
C LYS A 394 -6.04 22.11 -0.93
N LEU A 395 -6.90 21.21 -0.43
CA LEU A 395 -6.92 20.78 0.97
C LEU A 395 -5.58 20.17 1.44
N THR A 396 -4.88 19.47 0.55
CA THR A 396 -3.55 18.88 0.81
C THR A 396 -2.38 19.81 0.45
N GLY A 397 -2.63 21.13 0.42
CA GLY A 397 -1.59 22.16 0.36
C GLY A 397 -0.93 22.36 -0.99
N ARG A 398 -1.51 21.87 -2.10
CA ARG A 398 -1.05 22.24 -3.45
C ARG A 398 -1.53 23.67 -3.75
N SER A 399 -0.64 24.52 -4.24
CA SER A 399 -0.95 25.92 -4.56
C SER A 399 -2.02 26.04 -5.65
N ASP A 400 -2.86 27.08 -5.57
CA ASP A 400 -3.95 27.32 -6.52
C ASP A 400 -3.50 27.27 -7.98
N GLU A 401 -2.40 27.97 -8.31
CA GLU A 401 -1.77 27.97 -9.65
C GLU A 401 -1.50 26.56 -10.20
N LYS A 402 -1.13 25.60 -9.35
CA LYS A 402 -0.88 24.20 -9.76
C LYS A 402 -2.17 23.41 -9.93
N VAL A 403 -3.19 23.70 -9.14
CA VAL A 403 -4.51 23.07 -9.29
C VAL A 403 -5.22 23.60 -10.53
N GLU A 404 -5.10 24.89 -10.82
CA GLU A 404 -5.53 25.53 -12.08
C GLU A 404 -4.80 24.94 -13.29
N MET A 405 -3.48 24.77 -13.22
CA MET A 405 -2.68 24.11 -14.27
C MET A 405 -3.16 22.68 -14.53
N VAL A 406 -3.43 21.91 -13.47
CA VAL A 406 -3.93 20.52 -13.57
C VAL A 406 -5.34 20.49 -14.18
N GLU A 407 -6.24 21.37 -13.75
CA GLU A 407 -7.59 21.47 -14.34
C GLU A 407 -7.52 21.88 -15.82
N ALA A 408 -6.73 22.91 -16.15
CA ALA A 408 -6.56 23.38 -17.52
C ALA A 408 -6.02 22.27 -18.44
N TYR A 409 -4.98 21.54 -18.01
CA TYR A 409 -4.41 20.42 -18.75
C TYR A 409 -5.44 19.30 -18.98
N LEU A 410 -6.15 18.89 -17.92
CA LEU A 410 -7.10 17.78 -18.00
C LEU A 410 -8.34 18.15 -18.82
N ARG A 411 -8.86 19.38 -18.71
CA ARG A 411 -9.94 19.86 -19.58
C ARG A 411 -9.48 19.93 -21.04
N ALA A 412 -8.31 20.51 -21.32
CA ALA A 412 -7.77 20.63 -22.67
C ALA A 412 -7.54 19.27 -23.37
N ASN A 413 -7.22 18.22 -22.62
CA ASN A 413 -7.08 16.86 -23.12
C ASN A 413 -8.34 15.97 -23.00
N LYS A 414 -9.51 16.53 -22.63
CA LYS A 414 -10.75 15.75 -22.37
C LYS A 414 -10.54 14.60 -21.37
N MET A 415 -9.70 14.83 -20.36
CA MET A 415 -9.36 13.91 -19.26
C MET A 415 -9.92 14.36 -17.88
N PHE A 416 -10.81 15.35 -17.87
CA PHE A 416 -11.56 15.81 -16.69
C PHE A 416 -13.04 15.35 -16.74
N ILE A 417 -13.71 15.22 -15.58
CA ILE A 417 -15.16 15.08 -15.46
C ILE A 417 -15.76 16.36 -14.87
N ASP A 418 -16.59 17.05 -15.66
CA ASP A 418 -17.46 18.11 -15.19
C ASP A 418 -18.92 17.65 -15.19
N TYR A 419 -19.53 17.47 -14.00
CA TYR A 419 -20.91 16.98 -13.87
C TYR A 419 -21.97 17.98 -14.32
N ASN A 420 -21.60 19.23 -14.64
CA ASN A 420 -22.51 20.21 -15.23
C ASN A 420 -22.62 20.05 -16.76
N GLU A 421 -21.67 19.33 -17.37
CA GLU A 421 -21.64 19.04 -18.81
C GLU A 421 -22.35 17.72 -19.14
N THR A 422 -22.95 17.65 -20.33
CA THR A 422 -23.58 16.41 -20.82
C THR A 422 -22.52 15.34 -21.02
N GLN A 423 -22.63 14.26 -20.28
CA GLN A 423 -21.65 13.18 -20.28
C GLN A 423 -21.76 12.31 -21.53
N THR A 424 -20.77 12.41 -22.42
CA THR A 424 -20.57 11.47 -23.53
C THR A 424 -20.55 10.03 -23.01
N GLU A 425 -21.18 9.10 -23.71
CA GLU A 425 -21.09 7.68 -23.35
C GLU A 425 -19.70 7.12 -23.68
N ARG A 426 -19.05 6.48 -22.70
CA ARG A 426 -17.75 5.80 -22.88
C ARG A 426 -17.99 4.31 -23.12
N ALA A 427 -17.18 3.72 -23.99
CA ALA A 427 -17.21 2.29 -24.26
C ALA A 427 -16.49 1.53 -23.14
N TYR A 428 -17.13 0.51 -22.56
CA TYR A 428 -16.53 -0.38 -21.57
C TYR A 428 -16.66 -1.84 -22.03
N SER A 429 -15.66 -2.68 -21.73
CA SER A 429 -15.64 -4.10 -22.11
C SER A 429 -16.70 -4.94 -21.36
N SER A 430 -17.19 -4.42 -20.22
CA SER A 430 -18.40 -4.88 -19.54
C SER A 430 -18.87 -3.82 -18.56
N TYR A 431 -20.16 -3.83 -18.24
CA TYR A 431 -20.83 -2.82 -17.42
C TYR A 431 -21.35 -3.46 -16.11
N LEU A 432 -21.15 -2.79 -14.99
CA LEU A 432 -21.68 -3.11 -13.66
C LEU A 432 -22.31 -1.85 -13.05
N GLU A 433 -23.26 -2.02 -12.14
CA GLU A 433 -23.88 -0.91 -11.39
C GLU A 433 -24.07 -1.26 -9.91
N LEU A 434 -23.96 -0.25 -9.05
CA LEU A 434 -24.29 -0.27 -7.64
C LEU A 434 -24.93 1.06 -7.24
N ASP A 435 -26.16 1.01 -6.71
CA ASP A 435 -26.72 2.14 -5.95
C ASP A 435 -26.03 2.17 -4.57
N LEU A 436 -25.48 3.33 -4.22
CA LEU A 436 -24.85 3.54 -2.92
C LEU A 436 -25.85 3.43 -1.75
N ALA A 437 -27.15 3.57 -2.01
CA ALA A 437 -28.21 3.36 -1.02
C ALA A 437 -28.41 1.88 -0.64
N ASP A 438 -28.07 0.93 -1.51
CA ASP A 438 -28.17 -0.51 -1.20
C ASP A 438 -27.05 -0.98 -0.25
N VAL A 439 -25.94 -0.25 -0.16
CA VAL A 439 -24.81 -0.58 0.72
C VAL A 439 -25.25 -0.53 2.17
N GLU A 440 -24.97 -1.61 2.91
CA GLU A 440 -25.29 -1.78 4.33
C GLU A 440 -24.01 -2.12 5.14
N PRO A 441 -23.96 -1.81 6.45
CA PRO A 441 -22.80 -2.10 7.29
C PRO A 441 -22.41 -3.58 7.27
N CYS A 442 -21.13 -3.87 7.12
CA CYS A 442 -20.64 -5.22 6.89
C CYS A 442 -19.19 -5.45 7.34
N VAL A 443 -18.84 -6.72 7.50
CA VAL A 443 -17.47 -7.19 7.76
C VAL A 443 -17.10 -8.24 6.72
N SER A 444 -15.80 -8.51 6.53
CA SER A 444 -15.33 -9.59 5.65
C SER A 444 -14.50 -10.61 6.42
N GLY A 445 -14.83 -11.90 6.27
CA GLY A 445 -14.12 -12.96 6.97
C GLY A 445 -14.88 -14.28 7.07
N PRO A 446 -14.37 -15.26 7.85
CA PRO A 446 -13.23 -15.12 8.75
C PRO A 446 -11.85 -15.31 8.09
N LYS A 447 -11.77 -15.63 6.79
CA LYS A 447 -10.50 -16.07 6.15
C LYS A 447 -10.16 -15.44 4.79
N ARG A 448 -11.02 -14.62 4.16
CA ARG A 448 -10.72 -13.91 2.89
C ARG A 448 -11.36 -12.51 2.84
N PRO A 449 -10.74 -11.51 2.18
CA PRO A 449 -11.29 -10.15 2.06
C PRO A 449 -12.64 -10.04 1.33
N HIS A 450 -12.98 -11.00 0.46
CA HIS A 450 -14.24 -11.03 -0.29
C HIS A 450 -15.34 -11.88 0.35
N ASP A 451 -15.09 -12.49 1.52
CA ASP A 451 -16.09 -13.22 2.30
C ASP A 451 -16.98 -12.25 3.10
N ARG A 452 -17.65 -11.31 2.40
CA ARG A 452 -18.54 -10.29 2.98
C ARG A 452 -19.68 -10.92 3.78
N VAL A 453 -19.99 -10.33 4.93
CA VAL A 453 -21.12 -10.65 5.82
C VAL A 453 -21.75 -9.34 6.25
N ALA A 454 -23.06 -9.17 6.06
CA ALA A 454 -23.78 -8.03 6.60
C ALA A 454 -23.69 -8.05 8.14
N LEU A 455 -23.49 -6.90 8.78
CA LEU A 455 -23.09 -6.85 10.19
C LEU A 455 -24.13 -7.50 11.11
N LYS A 456 -25.42 -7.26 10.83
CA LYS A 456 -26.59 -7.89 11.47
C LYS A 456 -26.51 -9.43 11.51
N ASP A 457 -25.87 -10.04 10.50
CA ASP A 457 -25.76 -11.49 10.30
C ASP A 457 -24.42 -12.07 10.83
N MET A 458 -23.44 -11.24 11.21
CA MET A 458 -22.11 -11.68 11.68
C MET A 458 -22.20 -12.75 12.77
N LYS A 459 -23.10 -12.56 13.73
CA LYS A 459 -23.32 -13.46 14.88
C LYS A 459 -23.89 -14.83 14.47
N ALA A 460 -24.62 -14.89 13.35
CA ALA A 460 -25.14 -16.12 12.77
C ALA A 460 -24.07 -16.80 11.89
N ASP A 461 -23.39 -16.05 11.01
CA ASP A 461 -22.30 -16.55 10.16
C ASP A 461 -21.15 -17.14 10.99
N TRP A 462 -20.74 -16.47 12.08
CA TRP A 462 -19.73 -16.99 13.01
C TRP A 462 -20.14 -18.35 13.61
N ARG A 463 -21.37 -18.46 14.13
CA ARG A 463 -21.89 -19.69 14.73
C ARG A 463 -22.00 -20.83 13.71
N ALA A 464 -22.39 -20.54 12.47
CA ALA A 464 -22.37 -21.51 11.38
C ALA A 464 -20.93 -21.96 11.05
N CYS A 465 -19.99 -21.00 10.93
CA CYS A 465 -18.59 -21.27 10.66
C CYS A 465 -17.93 -22.19 11.70
N LEU A 466 -18.31 -22.13 12.98
CA LEU A 466 -17.77 -23.05 13.99
C LEU A 466 -18.00 -24.51 13.61
N GLY A 467 -19.23 -24.88 13.24
CA GLY A 467 -19.61 -26.26 12.92
C GLY A 467 -19.32 -26.70 11.48
N HIS A 468 -19.18 -25.77 10.54
CA HIS A 468 -18.86 -26.08 9.14
C HIS A 468 -17.49 -26.76 8.99
N LYS A 469 -17.39 -27.70 8.03
CA LYS A 469 -16.14 -28.38 7.66
C LYS A 469 -15.02 -27.37 7.41
N VAL A 470 -13.81 -27.69 7.88
CA VAL A 470 -12.60 -26.86 7.74
C VAL A 470 -12.44 -26.34 6.30
N GLY A 471 -12.48 -25.01 6.18
CA GLY A 471 -12.47 -24.28 4.91
C GLY A 471 -12.50 -22.77 5.17
N PHE A 472 -12.82 -21.96 4.16
CA PHE A 472 -12.88 -20.49 4.31
C PHE A 472 -13.96 -20.04 5.30
N LYS A 473 -15.18 -20.58 5.17
CA LYS A 473 -16.34 -20.41 6.07
C LYS A 473 -16.52 -21.60 7.03
N GLY A 474 -15.44 -22.16 7.58
CA GLY A 474 -15.53 -23.34 8.45
C GLY A 474 -14.31 -23.65 9.31
N PHE A 475 -14.54 -24.05 10.56
CA PHE A 475 -13.52 -24.40 11.56
C PHE A 475 -13.56 -25.87 12.02
N GLY A 476 -14.66 -26.60 11.79
CA GLY A 476 -14.79 -28.02 12.12
C GLY A 476 -14.90 -28.33 13.62
N ILE A 477 -15.34 -27.37 14.44
CA ILE A 477 -15.50 -27.52 15.89
C ILE A 477 -16.74 -28.37 16.20
N PRO A 478 -16.61 -29.53 16.88
CA PRO A 478 -17.74 -30.35 17.29
C PRO A 478 -18.72 -29.57 18.18
N LYS A 479 -20.03 -29.83 18.08
CA LYS A 479 -21.08 -29.03 18.74
C LYS A 479 -20.87 -28.93 20.25
N GLU A 480 -20.47 -30.02 20.88
CA GLU A 480 -20.16 -30.14 22.30
C GLU A 480 -18.94 -29.32 22.76
N GLN A 481 -18.19 -28.73 21.82
CA GLN A 481 -17.06 -27.82 22.09
C GLN A 481 -17.33 -26.36 21.68
N GLN A 482 -18.45 -26.05 21.02
CA GLN A 482 -18.69 -24.69 20.48
C GLN A 482 -18.92 -23.63 21.56
N ASP A 483 -19.55 -23.99 22.69
CA ASP A 483 -19.73 -23.10 23.85
C ASP A 483 -18.54 -23.09 24.83
N LYS A 484 -17.43 -23.76 24.49
CA LYS A 484 -16.26 -23.92 25.35
C LYS A 484 -15.71 -22.57 25.82
N ALA A 485 -15.42 -22.51 27.12
CA ALA A 485 -14.76 -21.40 27.78
C ALA A 485 -13.44 -21.87 28.40
N VAL A 486 -12.42 -21.02 28.35
CA VAL A 486 -11.13 -21.21 29.00
C VAL A 486 -10.91 -20.07 29.98
N ARG A 487 -10.72 -20.40 31.26
CA ARG A 487 -10.43 -19.42 32.32
C ARG A 487 -8.96 -19.42 32.67
N PHE A 488 -8.44 -18.23 32.94
CA PHE A 488 -7.04 -17.98 33.26
C PHE A 488 -6.91 -16.79 34.22
N SER A 489 -5.71 -16.60 34.78
CA SER A 489 -5.37 -15.44 35.59
C SER A 489 -4.34 -14.61 34.84
N PHE A 490 -4.59 -13.30 34.73
CA PHE A 490 -3.75 -12.37 34.00
C PHE A 490 -3.52 -11.14 34.87
N HIS A 491 -2.25 -10.82 35.14
CA HIS A 491 -1.82 -9.88 36.20
C HIS A 491 -2.59 -10.06 37.53
N GLY A 492 -2.81 -11.32 37.92
CA GLY A 492 -3.53 -11.70 39.15
C GLY A 492 -5.05 -11.58 39.07
N GLN A 493 -5.61 -11.06 37.97
CA GLN A 493 -7.04 -10.86 37.78
C GLN A 493 -7.64 -11.96 36.88
N PRO A 494 -8.76 -12.59 37.27
CA PRO A 494 -9.41 -13.63 36.47
C PRO A 494 -9.85 -13.11 35.09
N ALA A 495 -9.90 -14.01 34.11
CA ALA A 495 -10.38 -13.76 32.75
C ALA A 495 -10.97 -15.06 32.15
N GLU A 496 -11.82 -14.90 31.13
CA GLU A 496 -12.44 -16.01 30.38
C GLU A 496 -12.39 -15.70 28.87
N ILE A 497 -11.91 -16.64 28.06
CA ILE A 497 -11.94 -16.62 26.60
C ILE A 497 -12.87 -17.71 26.08
N ARG A 498 -13.62 -17.42 25.01
CA ARG A 498 -14.58 -18.33 24.36
C ARG A 498 -14.45 -18.18 22.84
N HIS A 499 -15.05 -19.10 22.08
CA HIS A 499 -15.09 -18.98 20.61
C HIS A 499 -15.82 -17.71 20.15
N GLY A 500 -15.09 -16.81 19.49
CA GLY A 500 -15.55 -15.48 19.09
C GLY A 500 -15.17 -14.37 20.08
N SER A 501 -14.36 -14.65 21.10
CA SER A 501 -13.72 -13.60 21.90
C SER A 501 -12.79 -12.77 21.01
N LEU A 502 -13.02 -11.47 20.98
CA LEU A 502 -12.11 -10.52 20.35
C LEU A 502 -10.81 -10.47 21.15
N VAL A 503 -9.69 -10.88 20.55
CA VAL A 503 -8.34 -10.87 21.17
C VAL A 503 -7.38 -9.89 20.49
N ILE A 504 -7.73 -9.42 19.29
CA ILE A 504 -7.06 -8.37 18.54
C ILE A 504 -8.15 -7.46 17.97
N ALA A 505 -8.05 -6.16 18.26
CA ALA A 505 -8.62 -5.08 17.45
C ALA A 505 -7.45 -4.22 16.95
N ALA A 506 -7.60 -3.53 15.82
CA ALA A 506 -6.60 -2.61 15.29
C ALA A 506 -7.22 -1.64 14.26
N ILE A 507 -6.93 -0.33 14.39
CA ILE A 507 -7.24 0.65 13.34
C ILE A 507 -5.91 0.94 12.61
N THR A 508 -5.69 0.18 11.55
CA THR A 508 -4.43 0.14 10.79
C THR A 508 -4.69 -0.08 9.29
N SER A 509 -3.63 -0.27 8.50
CA SER A 509 -3.59 -0.19 7.02
C SER A 509 -3.83 1.21 6.45
N CYS A 510 -3.10 1.52 5.36
CA CYS A 510 -3.34 2.69 4.53
C CYS A 510 -4.81 2.83 4.10
N THR A 511 -5.49 1.71 3.81
CA THR A 511 -6.89 1.59 3.36
C THR A 511 -7.88 2.47 4.12
N ASN A 512 -7.74 2.52 5.45
CA ASN A 512 -8.64 3.21 6.37
C ASN A 512 -7.95 4.38 7.09
N THR A 513 -6.67 4.25 7.46
CA THR A 513 -5.91 5.29 8.20
C THR A 513 -5.70 6.58 7.40
N SER A 514 -5.76 6.51 6.06
CA SER A 514 -5.72 7.68 5.19
C SER A 514 -7.03 8.46 5.12
N ASN A 515 -8.13 7.91 5.64
CA ASN A 515 -9.48 8.42 5.44
C ASN A 515 -9.98 9.16 6.71
N PRO A 516 -10.02 10.50 6.72
CA PRO A 516 -10.37 11.25 7.92
C PRO A 516 -11.80 10.98 8.40
N SER A 517 -12.73 10.62 7.51
CA SER A 517 -14.14 10.39 7.88
C SER A 517 -14.29 9.17 8.78
N VAL A 518 -13.59 8.06 8.49
CA VAL A 518 -13.65 6.86 9.36
C VAL A 518 -12.81 7.05 10.63
N MET A 519 -11.66 7.73 10.56
CA MET A 519 -10.83 8.02 11.74
C MET A 519 -11.54 8.96 12.74
N LEU A 520 -12.18 10.02 12.26
CA LEU A 520 -13.01 10.90 13.10
C LEU A 520 -14.28 10.18 13.59
N GLY A 521 -14.84 9.29 12.77
CA GLY A 521 -15.92 8.38 13.19
C GLY A 521 -15.53 7.55 14.41
N ALA A 522 -14.37 6.88 14.39
CA ALA A 522 -13.84 6.13 15.53
C ALA A 522 -13.71 6.99 16.78
N GLY A 523 -13.11 8.19 16.65
CA GLY A 523 -12.99 9.15 17.75
C GLY A 523 -14.34 9.58 18.33
N LEU A 524 -15.35 9.79 17.50
CA LEU A 524 -16.71 10.17 17.95
C LEU A 524 -17.45 9.02 18.63
N VAL A 525 -17.26 7.77 18.18
CA VAL A 525 -17.79 6.58 18.87
C VAL A 525 -17.07 6.36 20.20
N ALA A 526 -15.74 6.45 20.22
CA ALA A 526 -14.92 6.37 21.43
C ALA A 526 -15.33 7.42 22.49
N LYS A 527 -15.58 8.66 22.05
CA LYS A 527 -16.11 9.72 22.90
C LYS A 527 -17.47 9.36 23.50
N LYS A 528 -18.44 8.95 22.69
CA LYS A 528 -19.76 8.54 23.19
C LYS A 528 -19.69 7.35 24.14
N ALA A 529 -18.84 6.38 23.86
CA ALA A 529 -18.58 5.25 24.76
C ALA A 529 -18.04 5.72 26.12
N CYS A 530 -17.03 6.61 26.13
CA CYS A 530 -16.53 7.25 27.34
C CYS A 530 -17.60 8.04 28.13
N GLU A 531 -18.49 8.75 27.42
CA GLU A 531 -19.58 9.54 28.01
C GLU A 531 -20.68 8.63 28.62
N LEU A 532 -20.83 7.40 28.10
CA LEU A 532 -21.73 6.36 28.61
C LEU A 532 -21.06 5.43 29.65
N GLY A 533 -19.80 5.66 30.02
CA GLY A 533 -19.06 4.81 30.96
C GLY A 533 -18.70 3.43 30.42
N LEU A 534 -18.63 3.26 29.10
CA LEU A 534 -18.23 2.02 28.45
C LEU A 534 -16.71 1.95 28.27
N GLU A 535 -16.12 0.80 28.59
CA GLU A 535 -14.70 0.48 28.42
C GLU A 535 -14.53 -0.73 27.49
N VAL A 536 -13.39 -0.84 26.80
CA VAL A 536 -13.06 -2.04 26.01
C VAL A 536 -12.82 -3.23 26.94
N SER A 537 -13.43 -4.37 26.58
CA SER A 537 -13.40 -5.59 27.40
C SER A 537 -12.00 -5.97 27.84
N LEU A 538 -11.85 -6.21 29.16
CA LEU A 538 -10.66 -6.77 29.76
C LEU A 538 -10.14 -8.02 29.02
N VAL A 539 -11.00 -8.82 28.37
CA VAL A 539 -10.54 -10.02 27.65
C VAL A 539 -9.72 -9.65 26.41
N ALA A 540 -10.18 -8.68 25.61
CA ALA A 540 -9.46 -8.19 24.44
C ALA A 540 -8.15 -7.48 24.86
N LYS A 541 -8.26 -6.63 25.87
CA LYS A 541 -7.16 -5.90 26.52
C LYS A 541 -6.04 -6.84 26.95
N LYS A 542 -6.36 -7.89 27.72
CA LYS A 542 -5.42 -8.88 28.28
C LYS A 542 -4.82 -9.84 27.24
N ALA A 543 -5.63 -10.36 26.32
CA ALA A 543 -5.18 -11.39 25.38
C ALA A 543 -4.13 -10.89 24.37
N TYR A 544 -4.17 -9.59 24.02
CA TYR A 544 -3.18 -8.98 23.14
C TYR A 544 -1.78 -8.92 23.79
N GLU A 545 -1.69 -8.53 25.07
CA GLU A 545 -0.44 -8.44 25.83
C GLU A 545 0.25 -9.81 25.99
N GLU A 546 -0.52 -10.87 26.25
CA GLU A 546 0.01 -12.24 26.30
C GLU A 546 0.45 -12.73 24.91
N ALA A 547 -0.20 -12.27 23.84
CA ALA A 547 0.18 -12.62 22.48
C ALA A 547 1.50 -11.97 22.03
N ILE A 548 1.84 -10.76 22.50
CA ILE A 548 3.09 -10.04 22.15
C ILE A 548 4.25 -10.26 23.14
N GLY A 549 3.97 -10.68 24.38
CA GLY A 549 4.99 -11.02 25.36
C GLY A 549 5.65 -9.83 26.07
N ALA A 550 4.95 -8.71 26.24
CA ALA A 550 5.47 -7.47 26.83
C ALA A 550 4.97 -7.25 28.29
N PRO A 551 5.72 -7.65 29.34
CA PRO A 551 5.31 -7.45 30.72
C PRO A 551 5.68 -6.05 31.25
N GLY A 552 4.68 -5.28 31.69
CA GLY A 552 4.90 -4.01 32.40
C GLY A 552 3.61 -3.44 33.01
N PRO A 553 3.71 -2.43 33.90
CA PRO A 553 2.56 -1.63 34.33
C PRO A 553 2.13 -0.72 33.17
N ILE A 554 1.14 -1.17 32.42
CA ILE A 554 0.81 -0.70 31.07
C ILE A 554 -0.65 -0.22 31.05
N ALA A 555 -0.88 0.93 30.42
CA ALA A 555 -2.17 1.61 30.35
C ALA A 555 -3.09 0.97 29.28
N ASP A 556 -4.10 1.69 28.81
CA ASP A 556 -5.17 1.14 27.99
C ASP A 556 -4.93 1.47 26.51
N SER A 557 -4.79 0.48 25.63
CA SER A 557 -4.72 0.75 24.17
C SER A 557 -4.94 -0.42 23.20
N VAL A 558 -5.18 0.00 21.96
CA VAL A 558 -5.13 -0.65 20.66
C VAL A 558 -4.34 0.30 19.74
N LEU A 559 -3.82 -0.15 18.60
CA LEU A 559 -2.99 0.65 17.69
C LEU A 559 -3.78 1.62 16.81
N GLU A 560 -3.16 2.79 16.59
CA GLU A 560 -3.50 3.80 15.57
C GLU A 560 -2.21 4.35 14.91
N ASP A 561 -2.29 4.78 13.64
CA ASP A 561 -1.13 5.17 12.81
C ASP A 561 -1.19 6.62 12.24
N VAL A 562 -1.99 7.54 12.80
CA VAL A 562 -2.42 8.79 12.09
C VAL A 562 -2.09 10.10 12.82
N ARG A 563 -1.45 11.06 12.12
CA ARG A 563 -1.12 12.40 12.65
C ARG A 563 -2.35 13.29 12.90
N TRP A 564 -3.37 13.20 12.04
CA TRP A 564 -4.57 14.04 12.07
C TRP A 564 -5.34 13.97 13.40
N HIS A 565 -5.34 12.81 14.04
CA HIS A 565 -6.09 12.57 15.26
C HIS A 565 -5.66 13.49 16.41
N ARG A 566 -4.34 13.66 16.59
CA ARG A 566 -3.74 14.59 17.57
C ARG A 566 -4.00 16.07 17.30
N MET A 567 -4.44 16.44 16.08
CA MET A 567 -4.84 17.81 15.75
C MET A 567 -6.31 18.11 16.10
N THR A 568 -7.05 17.12 16.61
CA THR A 568 -8.37 17.29 17.21
C THR A 568 -8.33 16.91 18.70
N PRO A 569 -9.25 17.39 19.56
CA PRO A 569 -9.34 16.94 20.96
C PRO A 569 -9.76 15.47 21.14
N MET A 570 -9.98 14.71 20.05
CA MET A 570 -10.60 13.38 20.08
C MET A 570 -9.67 12.27 20.57
N TRP A 571 -8.34 12.45 20.45
CA TRP A 571 -7.35 11.44 20.87
C TRP A 571 -7.44 11.09 22.36
N HIS A 572 -7.78 12.06 23.22
CA HIS A 572 -8.04 11.80 24.65
C HIS A 572 -9.19 10.82 24.91
N TYR A 573 -10.11 10.63 23.97
CA TYR A 573 -11.24 9.72 24.10
C TYR A 573 -10.95 8.34 23.50
N THR A 574 -10.16 8.27 22.43
CA THR A 574 -9.64 6.98 21.92
C THR A 574 -8.70 6.36 22.93
N ASP A 575 -7.75 7.12 23.49
CA ASP A 575 -6.85 6.67 24.56
C ASP A 575 -7.66 6.07 25.74
N ARG A 576 -8.75 6.74 26.14
CA ARG A 576 -9.61 6.30 27.26
C ARG A 576 -10.49 5.08 26.98
N VAL A 577 -10.89 4.80 25.74
CA VAL A 577 -11.50 3.50 25.39
C VAL A 577 -10.45 2.46 25.00
N GLY A 578 -9.17 2.78 25.18
CA GLY A 578 -8.06 1.90 24.84
C GLY A 578 -7.73 1.87 23.36
N TYR A 579 -7.34 3.01 22.79
CA TYR A 579 -6.72 3.19 21.46
C TYR A 579 -5.64 4.29 21.55
N VAL A 580 -4.36 3.93 21.42
CA VAL A 580 -3.18 4.81 21.59
C VAL A 580 -2.20 4.50 20.45
N GLN A 581 -1.72 5.56 19.82
CA GLN A 581 -0.75 5.49 18.73
C GLN A 581 0.54 4.74 19.07
N GLY A 582 0.87 3.71 18.27
CA GLY A 582 2.11 2.93 18.42
C GLY A 582 3.08 3.01 17.24
N SER A 583 2.66 3.54 16.09
CA SER A 583 3.49 3.61 14.88
C SER A 583 3.01 4.70 13.90
N TYR A 584 3.70 4.78 12.75
CA TYR A 584 3.31 5.52 11.53
C TYR A 584 3.63 4.63 10.31
N ALA A 585 3.23 3.35 10.38
CA ALA A 585 3.80 2.26 9.58
C ALA A 585 2.81 1.07 9.48
N LEU A 586 3.12 0.04 8.69
CA LEU A 586 2.19 -1.06 8.43
C LEU A 586 1.95 -2.03 9.61
N GLY A 587 2.91 -2.13 10.53
CA GLY A 587 2.76 -2.79 11.83
C GLY A 587 2.01 -4.14 11.81
N PRO A 588 0.81 -4.25 12.43
CA PRO A 588 0.07 -5.52 12.50
C PRO A 588 -0.34 -6.13 11.16
N LEU A 589 -0.50 -5.31 10.11
CA LEU A 589 -1.07 -5.76 8.82
C LEU A 589 -0.25 -6.90 8.20
N LEU A 590 1.07 -6.83 8.34
CA LEU A 590 2.03 -7.80 7.79
C LEU A 590 2.32 -8.98 8.74
N ARG A 591 1.58 -9.12 9.85
CA ARG A 591 1.69 -10.23 10.83
C ARG A 591 3.07 -10.41 11.46
N TRP A 592 3.81 -9.33 11.70
CA TRP A 592 5.06 -9.41 12.46
C TRP A 592 4.79 -9.84 13.91
N LYS A 593 5.32 -11.01 14.28
CA LYS A 593 5.33 -11.51 15.66
C LYS A 593 6.70 -12.12 15.97
N GLN A 594 7.20 -11.85 17.17
CA GLN A 594 8.39 -12.51 17.70
C GLN A 594 8.04 -13.92 18.25
N ASP A 595 8.86 -14.89 17.87
CA ASP A 595 8.92 -16.30 18.31
C ASP A 595 7.71 -17.24 18.07
N GLY A 596 7.97 -18.30 17.28
CA GLY A 596 6.99 -19.29 16.83
C GLY A 596 6.89 -20.55 17.68
N HIS A 597 6.74 -20.43 19.00
CA HIS A 597 6.67 -21.59 19.91
C HIS A 597 5.43 -21.57 20.82
N VAL A 598 4.41 -22.35 20.45
CA VAL A 598 3.32 -22.74 21.36
C VAL A 598 3.75 -24.00 22.11
N LYS A 599 3.77 -23.96 23.45
CA LYS A 599 3.96 -25.16 24.29
C LYS A 599 2.61 -25.78 24.62
N GLU A 600 2.52 -27.11 24.51
CA GLU A 600 1.32 -27.86 24.82
C GLU A 600 1.10 -28.04 26.33
N GLY A 601 -0.18 -28.15 26.74
CA GLY A 601 -0.57 -28.87 27.96
C GLY A 601 -1.23 -28.04 29.06
N PHE A 602 -2.56 -27.91 29.01
CA PHE A 602 -3.38 -27.53 30.17
C PHE A 602 -4.58 -28.48 30.34
N ARG A 603 -4.88 -28.84 31.61
CA ARG A 603 -5.98 -29.75 31.98
C ARG A 603 -7.18 -28.98 32.54
N VAL A 604 -8.37 -29.57 32.42
CA VAL A 604 -9.67 -28.92 32.66
C VAL A 604 -10.08 -28.97 34.14
N TRP A 605 -10.57 -27.85 34.66
CA TRP A 605 -11.47 -27.75 35.81
C TRP A 605 -12.58 -26.71 35.54
N ARG A 606 -13.66 -26.72 36.34
CA ARG A 606 -15.00 -26.24 35.95
C ARG A 606 -15.73 -25.59 37.12
N THR A 607 -16.39 -24.44 36.89
CA THR A 607 -17.68 -23.98 37.48
C THR A 607 -17.99 -22.53 37.09
N ASP A 608 -19.04 -22.30 36.29
CA ASP A 608 -20.12 -21.27 36.42
C ASP A 608 -19.77 -19.80 36.80
N GLN A 609 -20.64 -18.78 36.82
CA GLN A 609 -21.73 -18.35 35.90
C GLN A 609 -21.57 -16.79 35.75
N THR A 610 -22.46 -15.90 35.26
CA THR A 610 -23.92 -15.93 34.94
C THR A 610 -24.16 -15.12 33.63
N LYS A 611 -25.07 -14.13 33.59
CA LYS A 611 -25.34 -13.19 32.47
C LYS A 611 -25.97 -11.90 33.01
N GLU A 612 -25.69 -10.74 32.38
CA GLU A 612 -26.66 -9.64 32.07
C GLU A 612 -25.93 -8.37 31.55
N GLN A 613 -25.83 -8.19 30.22
CA GLN A 613 -25.38 -6.92 29.60
C GLN A 613 -25.61 -6.83 28.06
N SER A 614 -26.48 -7.65 27.48
CA SER A 614 -26.43 -8.00 26.05
C SER A 614 -27.31 -7.19 25.08
N ILE A 615 -27.77 -5.99 25.46
CA ILE A 615 -28.76 -5.22 24.66
C ILE A 615 -28.22 -3.85 24.19
N LEU A 616 -27.37 -3.18 24.96
CA LEU A 616 -26.78 -1.88 24.57
C LEU A 616 -25.57 -1.99 23.62
N LEU A 617 -25.13 -3.20 23.26
CA LEU A 617 -23.95 -3.40 22.41
C LEU A 617 -24.24 -3.23 20.91
N ASP A 618 -25.41 -3.62 20.39
CA ASP A 618 -25.59 -3.77 18.94
C ASP A 618 -25.54 -2.40 18.20
N GLU A 619 -26.09 -1.33 18.78
CA GLU A 619 -26.00 0.03 18.21
C GLU A 619 -24.58 0.59 18.26
N ALA A 620 -23.85 0.36 19.35
CA ALA A 620 -22.45 0.80 19.49
C ALA A 620 -21.50 0.03 18.57
N MET A 621 -21.69 -1.28 18.44
CA MET A 621 -20.93 -2.16 17.53
C MET A 621 -21.11 -1.75 16.07
N THR A 622 -22.30 -1.25 15.71
CA THR A 622 -22.64 -0.86 14.33
C THR A 622 -21.78 0.29 13.81
N ALA A 623 -21.41 1.26 14.66
CA ALA A 623 -20.51 2.35 14.25
C ALA A 623 -19.00 2.02 14.44
N TRP A 624 -18.67 0.85 14.99
CA TRP A 624 -17.32 0.53 15.47
C TRP A 624 -16.58 -0.48 14.58
N GLN A 625 -17.28 -1.47 14.01
CA GLN A 625 -16.63 -2.51 13.21
C GLN A 625 -16.26 -2.08 11.78
N SER A 626 -16.98 -1.13 11.18
CA SER A 626 -16.72 -0.58 9.83
C SER A 626 -15.48 0.34 9.74
N ILE A 627 -14.51 0.13 10.64
CA ILE A 627 -13.24 0.89 10.78
C ILE A 627 -12.06 -0.08 11.09
N THR A 628 -12.33 -1.32 11.54
CA THR A 628 -11.29 -2.24 12.03
C THR A 628 -10.69 -3.08 10.90
N SER A 629 -9.39 -2.91 10.64
CA SER A 629 -8.66 -3.72 9.66
C SER A 629 -8.22 -5.04 10.29
N ILE A 630 -8.82 -6.15 9.86
CA ILE A 630 -8.63 -7.53 10.35
C ILE A 630 -9.22 -7.80 11.75
N ILE A 631 -10.26 -8.64 11.80
CA ILE A 631 -10.73 -9.27 13.04
C ILE A 631 -10.16 -10.70 13.10
N VAL A 632 -9.22 -10.96 14.02
CA VAL A 632 -8.77 -12.33 14.31
C VAL A 632 -9.64 -12.92 15.43
N LEU A 633 -10.68 -13.65 15.04
CA LEU A 633 -11.48 -14.47 15.96
C LEU A 633 -10.86 -15.87 16.09
N TYR A 634 -10.77 -16.36 17.34
CA TYR A 634 -10.48 -17.75 17.70
C TYR A 634 -11.71 -18.37 18.39
#